data_AF-A0A0S2KHP0-F1
#
_entry.id   AF-A0A0S2KHP0-F1
#
_cell.length_a   1.000
_cell.length_b   1.000
_cell.length_c   1.000
_cell.angle_alpha   90.00
_cell.angle_beta   90.00
_cell.angle_gamma   90.00
#
_symmetry.space_group_name_H-M   'P 1'
#
loop_
_entity.id
_entity.type
_entity.pdbx_description
1 polymer ?
#
loop_
_entity_poly.entity_id
_entity_poly.type
_entity_poly.pdbx_seq_one_letter_code
_entity_poly.pdbx_strand_id
1 'polypeptide(L)'
;MRIKGLMMSGMLLVSALANISLANSDFGLLDNTGKFHQLSRYRHLDAVAMMSYTAHDDATRAAAGRFAESCQAVGEQLLCFLINASDEPDAIRRHAPPGGLPVLIDSAQIVSRTLDITHHGQVVTLDPASHDPIDPFVPEFAELTQTSAVQYRFIEALADRTISYQEEIAPLLQQRCAYCHVENGLAPWAMNRYLMVMGWSPMMRETLITRRMPPGQIDDAVGDWQNTHNLSDDELALLVEWIDRGAPREGDGDPLAGPRPEAEPWPLGEPDLIVELPEQRLPATGNVDFIVERVPLNLTEDRWLRAISYQIGDKSVLHSLLVYALDKQTDSSDPDALISDSNADYISVYVPGELSDSFASDTGFRLGADHDLAIKLRYLTSGRPTVDRTRIGLYFHEETPTRQLQTIALEKPDLQIPPNVLEHTESLDSAPLTVDAWLESYSPHAHSRGKSMSVSAISPQGDEELLINVANFNYNWQLAYRPSEEKLLPAGTVLSAETIYDNSASNPFNPEPDLTVDAGYSDRSEMFSHFIRIAVPITDAVRRP
;
A
#
# COMPACT_ATOMS: atom_id res chain seq x y z
N MET A 1 70.01 12.18 37.28
CA MET A 1 69.53 13.58 37.19
C MET A 1 68.66 13.69 35.94
N ARG A 2 67.37 14.00 36.13
CA ARG A 2 66.34 14.41 35.15
C ARG A 2 65.85 13.42 34.09
N ILE A 3 64.79 12.73 34.49
CA ILE A 3 63.65 12.29 33.68
C ILE A 3 62.99 13.53 33.04
N LYS A 4 62.69 13.49 31.74
CA LYS A 4 61.67 14.34 31.10
C LYS A 4 60.85 13.48 30.15
N GLY A 5 59.56 13.39 30.45
CA GLY A 5 58.58 12.64 29.68
C GLY A 5 58.22 13.32 28.36
N LEU A 6 57.72 12.51 27.44
CA LEU A 6 57.00 12.96 26.26
C LEU A 6 55.59 12.38 26.37
N MET A 7 54.63 13.29 26.56
CA MET A 7 53.20 12.98 26.62
C MET A 7 52.74 12.44 25.26
N MET A 8 52.07 11.29 25.31
CA MET A 8 51.27 10.74 24.23
C MET A 8 50.03 11.63 24.09
N SER A 9 49.97 12.44 23.03
CA SER A 9 48.75 13.17 22.69
C SER A 9 47.90 12.26 21.81
N GLY A 10 46.90 11.62 22.43
CA GLY A 10 45.86 10.87 21.73
C GLY A 10 45.04 11.83 20.89
N MET A 11 45.21 11.76 19.58
CA MET A 11 44.38 12.46 18.62
C MET A 11 43.10 11.64 18.46
N LEU A 12 42.05 12.04 19.17
CA LEU A 12 40.68 11.62 18.88
C LEU A 12 40.38 12.05 17.44
N LEU A 13 40.45 11.11 16.50
CA LEU A 13 39.77 11.27 15.23
C LEU A 13 38.27 11.21 15.52
N VAL A 14 37.66 12.38 15.70
CA VAL A 14 36.24 12.55 15.43
C VAL A 14 36.10 12.33 13.93
N SER A 15 35.70 11.14 13.53
CA SER A 15 35.25 10.86 12.18
C SER A 15 34.07 11.79 11.92
N ALA A 16 34.30 12.83 11.12
CA ALA A 16 33.23 13.58 10.49
C ALA A 16 32.47 12.58 9.61
N LEU A 17 31.34 12.08 10.13
CA LEU A 17 30.32 11.47 9.31
C LEU A 17 29.93 12.56 8.31
N ALA A 18 30.22 12.34 7.04
CA ALA A 18 29.64 13.15 5.99
C ALA A 18 28.12 13.04 6.17
N ASN A 19 27.46 14.15 6.51
CA ASN A 19 26.04 14.27 6.27
C ASN A 19 25.85 13.90 4.80
N ILE A 20 25.24 12.76 4.53
CA ILE A 20 24.77 12.46 3.18
C ILE A 20 23.73 13.55 2.92
N SER A 21 24.16 14.60 2.22
CA SER A 21 23.25 15.63 1.76
C SER A 21 22.30 14.93 0.79
N LEU A 22 21.06 14.75 1.26
CA LEU A 22 19.95 14.16 0.55
C LEU A 22 19.14 15.22 -0.19
N ALA A 23 19.65 16.45 -0.30
CA ALA A 23 19.22 17.38 -1.33
C ALA A 23 19.22 16.58 -2.64
N ASN A 24 18.09 16.50 -3.35
CA ASN A 24 17.84 15.69 -4.54
C ASN A 24 17.16 14.32 -4.32
N SER A 25 16.52 14.10 -3.16
CA SER A 25 15.70 12.89 -2.91
C SER A 25 14.22 13.09 -3.27
N ASP A 26 13.66 12.12 -3.99
CA ASP A 26 12.20 12.02 -4.21
C ASP A 26 11.46 11.73 -2.90
N PHE A 27 10.18 12.09 -2.82
CA PHE A 27 9.34 11.82 -1.65
C PHE A 27 7.87 11.69 -2.05
N GLY A 28 7.10 11.02 -1.19
CA GLY A 28 5.67 10.80 -1.36
C GLY A 28 4.88 11.16 -0.10
N LEU A 29 3.83 11.97 -0.25
CA LEU A 29 2.95 12.40 0.86
C LEU A 29 1.49 12.34 0.43
N LEU A 30 0.60 12.11 1.40
CA LEU A 30 -0.83 12.33 1.22
C LEU A 30 -1.15 13.81 1.44
N ASP A 31 -2.10 14.34 0.69
CA ASP A 31 -2.69 15.63 0.99
C ASP A 31 -3.84 15.51 2.02
N ASN A 32 -4.41 16.65 2.39
CA ASN A 32 -5.52 16.75 3.33
C ASN A 32 -6.83 16.10 2.85
N THR A 33 -6.91 15.68 1.58
CA THR A 33 -8.04 14.94 1.00
C THR A 33 -7.77 13.44 0.87
N GLY A 34 -6.57 13.00 1.25
CA GLY A 34 -6.14 11.60 1.11
C GLY A 34 -5.58 11.28 -0.28
N LYS A 35 -5.32 12.26 -1.14
CA LYS A 35 -4.69 12.05 -2.44
C LYS A 35 -3.19 11.89 -2.28
N PHE A 36 -2.61 10.88 -2.92
CA PHE A 36 -1.17 10.68 -2.91
C PHE A 36 -0.44 11.53 -3.96
N HIS A 37 0.63 12.18 -3.53
CA HIS A 37 1.52 13.00 -4.32
C HIS A 37 2.94 12.48 -4.19
N GLN A 38 3.63 12.30 -5.32
CA GLN A 38 5.05 11.95 -5.36
C GLN A 38 5.75 12.92 -6.32
N LEU A 39 6.85 13.52 -5.89
CA LEU A 39 7.51 14.59 -6.65
C LEU A 39 7.88 14.12 -8.07
N SER A 40 8.43 12.92 -8.20
CA SER A 40 8.86 12.39 -9.51
C SER A 40 7.72 12.20 -10.53
N ARG A 41 6.46 12.11 -10.10
CA ARG A 41 5.28 12.04 -11.00
C ARG A 41 4.97 13.38 -11.69
N TYR A 42 5.58 14.47 -11.24
CA TYR A 42 5.42 15.81 -11.80
C TYR A 42 6.54 16.25 -12.73
N ARG A 43 7.41 15.32 -13.17
CA ARG A 43 8.56 15.59 -14.04
C ARG A 43 8.26 16.27 -15.40
N HIS A 44 6.98 16.44 -15.73
CA HIS A 44 6.51 17.15 -16.92
C HIS A 44 6.31 18.66 -16.68
N LEU A 45 6.37 19.10 -15.42
CA LEU A 45 6.28 20.50 -15.01
C LEU A 45 7.66 21.15 -14.92
N ASP A 46 7.69 22.48 -15.00
CA ASP A 46 8.94 23.24 -14.85
C ASP A 46 9.35 23.35 -13.37
N ALA A 47 8.39 23.36 -12.45
CA ALA A 47 8.65 23.44 -11.02
C ALA A 47 7.48 22.92 -10.15
N VAL A 48 7.82 22.52 -8.93
CA VAL A 48 6.88 22.33 -7.82
C VAL A 48 7.28 23.25 -6.67
N ALA A 49 6.36 24.08 -6.20
CA ALA A 49 6.57 24.95 -5.04
C ALA A 49 5.79 24.46 -3.82
N MET A 50 6.45 24.40 -2.67
CA MET A 50 5.85 24.01 -1.39
C MET A 50 6.06 25.10 -0.37
N MET A 51 4.98 25.59 0.24
CA MET A 51 5.05 26.53 1.35
C MET A 51 4.79 25.82 2.68
N SER A 52 5.68 25.99 3.65
CA SER A 52 5.45 25.53 5.03
C SER A 52 4.19 26.19 5.60
N TYR A 53 3.28 25.37 6.14
CA TYR A 53 1.97 25.80 6.59
C TYR A 53 1.63 25.26 7.97
N THR A 54 0.94 26.10 8.76
CA THR A 54 0.24 25.71 9.99
C THR A 54 -1.14 26.37 10.01
N ALA A 55 -2.14 25.62 10.45
CA ALA A 55 -3.50 26.09 10.68
C ALA A 55 -3.61 26.96 11.94
N HIS A 56 -2.65 26.91 12.85
CA HIS A 56 -2.72 27.57 14.16
C HIS A 56 -2.28 29.05 14.15
N ASP A 57 -1.75 29.57 13.03
CA ASP A 57 -1.24 30.94 12.93
C ASP A 57 -1.91 31.73 11.79
N ASP A 58 -2.50 32.88 12.14
CA ASP A 58 -3.20 33.76 11.21
C ASP A 58 -2.27 34.33 10.13
N ALA A 59 -1.01 34.63 10.50
CA ALA A 59 -0.04 35.19 9.56
C ALA A 59 0.34 34.16 8.48
N THR A 60 0.55 32.91 8.87
CA THR A 60 0.80 31.79 7.96
C THR A 60 -0.41 31.53 7.05
N ARG A 61 -1.64 31.58 7.56
CA ARG A 61 -2.85 31.47 6.71
C ARG A 61 -2.98 32.61 5.71
N ALA A 62 -2.66 33.85 6.10
CA ALA A 62 -2.64 34.98 5.19
C ALA A 62 -1.52 34.86 4.13
N ALA A 63 -0.35 34.34 4.50
CA ALA A 63 0.74 34.05 3.57
C ALA A 63 0.34 32.97 2.54
N ALA A 64 -0.35 31.91 2.99
CA ALA A 64 -0.87 30.85 2.12
C ALA A 64 -1.87 31.39 1.08
N GLY A 65 -2.70 32.38 1.44
CA GLY A 65 -3.57 33.06 0.48
C GLY A 65 -2.79 33.76 -0.64
N ARG A 66 -1.76 34.54 -0.29
CA ARG A 66 -0.89 35.21 -1.28
C ARG A 66 -0.07 34.23 -2.12
N PHE A 67 0.37 33.13 -1.50
CA PHE A 67 1.04 32.03 -2.18
C PHE A 67 0.12 31.44 -3.25
N ALA A 68 -1.13 31.11 -2.90
CA ALA A 68 -2.11 30.57 -3.84
C ALA A 68 -2.41 31.52 -5.01
N GLU A 69 -2.58 32.82 -4.74
CA GLU A 69 -2.77 33.83 -5.79
C GLU A 69 -1.59 33.88 -6.77
N SER A 70 -0.36 33.81 -6.25
CA SER A 70 0.87 33.82 -7.05
C SER A 70 0.99 32.56 -7.92
N CYS A 71 0.66 31.39 -7.36
CA CYS A 71 0.65 30.13 -8.09
C CYS A 71 -0.37 30.13 -9.24
N GLN A 72 -1.59 30.65 -8.99
CA GLN A 72 -2.62 30.78 -10.01
C GLN A 72 -2.21 31.74 -11.14
N ALA A 73 -1.40 32.76 -10.85
CA ALA A 73 -0.91 33.69 -11.86
C ALA A 73 0.14 33.09 -12.81
N VAL A 74 0.89 32.07 -12.37
CA VAL A 74 1.87 31.34 -13.20
C VAL A 74 1.18 30.35 -14.14
N GLY A 75 0.19 29.62 -13.65
CA GLY A 75 -0.55 28.63 -14.45
C GLY A 75 0.12 27.24 -14.48
N GLU A 76 -0.12 26.49 -15.56
CA GLU A 76 0.11 25.03 -15.64
C GLU A 76 1.58 24.58 -15.58
N GLN A 77 2.56 25.50 -15.62
CA GLN A 77 3.99 25.18 -15.52
C GLN A 77 4.44 24.91 -14.07
N LEU A 78 3.66 25.39 -13.09
CA LEU A 78 3.99 25.33 -11.67
C LEU A 78 2.87 24.63 -10.91
N LEU A 79 3.22 23.57 -10.19
CA LEU A 79 2.32 22.97 -9.20
C LEU A 79 2.67 23.48 -7.80
N CYS A 80 1.66 23.87 -7.04
CA CYS A 80 1.84 24.42 -5.72
C CYS A 80 1.14 23.61 -4.65
N PHE A 81 1.83 23.43 -3.52
CA PHE A 81 1.31 22.78 -2.33
C PHE A 81 1.59 23.61 -1.08
N LEU A 82 0.75 23.41 -0.08
CA LEU A 82 1.12 23.68 1.30
C LEU A 82 1.74 22.40 1.87
N ILE A 83 2.68 22.51 2.82
CA ILE A 83 3.21 21.35 3.55
C ILE A 83 3.06 21.59 5.05
N ASN A 84 2.34 20.70 5.72
CA ASN A 84 2.19 20.71 7.16
C ASN A 84 3.32 19.91 7.81
N ALA A 85 4.20 20.64 8.47
CA ALA A 85 5.35 20.09 9.19
C ALA A 85 5.22 20.21 10.71
N SER A 86 4.08 20.62 11.27
CA SER A 86 4.02 21.00 12.70
C SER A 86 2.70 20.74 13.40
N ASP A 87 1.60 20.70 12.67
CA ASP A 87 0.27 20.48 13.23
C ASP A 87 -0.08 18.99 13.20
N GLU A 88 -1.00 18.59 14.08
CA GLU A 88 -1.63 17.27 14.00
C GLU A 88 -2.39 17.13 12.66
N PRO A 89 -2.28 16.01 11.95
CA PRO A 89 -2.94 15.79 10.66
C PRO A 89 -4.44 16.11 10.66
N ASP A 90 -5.15 15.70 11.71
CA ASP A 90 -6.57 15.95 11.88
C ASP A 90 -6.93 17.44 11.92
N ALA A 91 -6.04 18.29 12.44
CA ALA A 91 -6.26 19.72 12.47
C ALA A 91 -6.26 20.31 11.05
N ILE A 92 -5.39 19.80 10.18
CA ILE A 92 -5.32 20.20 8.77
C ILE A 92 -6.54 19.68 8.01
N ARG A 93 -6.89 18.39 8.15
CA ARG A 93 -8.01 17.77 7.40
C ARG A 93 -9.37 18.42 7.69
N ARG A 94 -9.55 19.02 8.87
CA ARG A 94 -10.79 19.73 9.26
C ARG A 94 -10.99 21.11 8.62
N HIS A 95 -9.98 21.70 8.02
CA HIS A 95 -10.07 23.07 7.50
C HIS A 95 -9.83 23.09 5.99
N ALA A 96 -10.70 23.82 5.26
CA ALA A 96 -10.43 24.12 3.87
C ALA A 96 -9.13 24.96 3.78
N PRO A 97 -8.14 24.53 2.98
CA PRO A 97 -6.90 25.26 2.89
C PRO A 97 -7.09 26.60 2.16
N PRO A 98 -6.32 27.64 2.53
CA PRO A 98 -6.36 28.92 1.84
C PRO A 98 -6.15 28.77 0.32
N GLY A 99 -7.03 29.38 -0.47
CA GLY A 99 -6.94 29.35 -1.93
C GLY A 99 -7.18 27.98 -2.58
N GLY A 100 -7.62 26.97 -1.82
CA GLY A 100 -7.89 25.62 -2.32
C GLY A 100 -6.63 24.81 -2.64
N LEU A 101 -5.44 25.25 -2.20
CA LEU A 101 -4.19 24.51 -2.39
C LEU A 101 -4.20 23.21 -1.55
N PRO A 102 -3.80 22.06 -2.10
CA PRO A 102 -3.66 20.85 -1.29
C PRO A 102 -2.58 21.03 -0.22
N VAL A 103 -2.82 20.49 0.97
CA VAL A 103 -1.87 20.48 2.10
C VAL A 103 -1.28 19.10 2.25
N LEU A 104 -0.01 18.94 1.89
CA LEU A 104 0.75 17.72 2.11
C LEU A 104 0.97 17.51 3.61
N ILE A 105 0.67 16.30 4.08
CA ILE A 105 0.72 15.90 5.48
C ILE A 105 2.07 15.21 5.75
N ASP A 106 3.04 15.96 6.28
CA ASP A 106 4.36 15.46 6.69
C ASP A 106 4.44 15.33 8.21
N SER A 107 3.59 14.47 8.77
CA SER A 107 3.43 14.31 10.23
C SER A 107 4.73 13.90 10.92
N ALA A 108 5.50 12.98 10.32
CA ALA A 108 6.83 12.57 10.81
C ALA A 108 7.92 13.64 10.61
N GLN A 109 7.61 14.73 9.90
CA GLN A 109 8.46 15.91 9.68
C GLN A 109 9.78 15.61 8.93
N ILE A 110 9.81 14.50 8.18
CA ILE A 110 11.02 14.01 7.51
C ILE A 110 11.26 14.77 6.21
N VAL A 111 10.19 15.00 5.43
CA VAL A 111 10.29 15.69 4.14
C VAL A 111 10.67 17.14 4.36
N SER A 112 9.96 17.83 5.26
CA SER A 112 10.20 19.24 5.59
C SER A 112 11.62 19.47 6.11
N ARG A 113 12.13 18.56 6.96
CA ARG A 113 13.52 18.59 7.41
C ARG A 113 14.50 18.37 6.26
N THR A 114 14.24 17.39 5.39
CA THR A 114 15.11 17.08 4.24
C THR A 114 15.19 18.25 3.26
N LEU A 115 14.13 19.07 3.19
CA LEU A 115 14.05 20.28 2.37
C LEU A 115 14.59 21.55 3.08
N ASP A 116 15.25 21.40 4.24
CA ASP A 116 15.78 22.51 5.04
C ASP A 116 14.74 23.61 5.34
N ILE A 117 13.48 23.22 5.55
CA ILE A 117 12.43 24.14 5.99
C ILE A 117 12.68 24.47 7.47
N THR A 118 12.85 25.74 7.79
CA THR A 118 13.19 26.19 9.15
C THR A 118 12.14 27.13 9.74
N HIS A 119 11.34 27.78 8.89
CA HIS A 119 10.34 28.77 9.29
C HIS A 119 8.99 28.51 8.62
N HIS A 120 7.91 28.86 9.29
CA HIS A 120 6.58 28.84 8.68
C HIS A 120 6.51 29.86 7.52
N GLY A 121 5.71 29.57 6.49
CA GLY A 121 5.62 30.42 5.29
C GLY A 121 6.86 30.37 4.38
N GLN A 122 7.94 29.68 4.77
CA GLN A 122 9.08 29.44 3.88
C GLN A 122 8.61 28.64 2.67
N VAL A 123 8.97 29.10 1.48
CA VAL A 123 8.69 28.41 0.22
C VAL A 123 9.96 27.73 -0.29
N VAL A 124 9.84 26.46 -0.64
CA VAL A 124 10.87 25.70 -1.36
C VAL A 124 10.36 25.44 -2.77
N THR A 125 11.18 25.73 -3.78
CA THR A 125 10.89 25.40 -5.18
C THR A 125 11.82 24.29 -5.62
N LEU A 126 11.27 23.23 -6.22
CA LEU A 126 12.00 22.06 -6.70
C LEU A 126 11.78 21.87 -8.19
N ASP A 127 12.82 21.43 -8.91
CA ASP A 127 12.66 20.81 -10.22
C ASP A 127 12.20 19.35 -10.02
N PRO A 128 10.99 18.95 -10.46
CA PRO A 128 10.48 17.60 -10.23
C PRO A 128 11.20 16.50 -11.03
N ALA A 129 12.04 16.85 -12.02
CA ALA A 129 12.80 15.86 -12.79
C ALA A 129 14.15 15.52 -12.14
N SER A 130 14.84 16.52 -11.57
CA SER A 130 16.11 16.32 -10.84
C SER A 130 15.92 16.14 -9.33
N HIS A 131 14.81 16.63 -8.79
CA HIS A 131 14.49 16.80 -7.37
C HIS A 131 15.35 17.87 -6.66
N ASP A 132 16.12 18.64 -7.42
CA ASP A 132 17.02 19.66 -6.88
C ASP A 132 16.22 20.91 -6.47
N PRO A 133 16.58 21.54 -5.34
CA PRO A 133 16.12 22.90 -5.05
C PRO A 133 16.60 23.87 -6.13
N ILE A 134 15.67 24.68 -6.63
CA ILE A 134 15.95 25.72 -7.62
C ILE A 134 15.65 27.10 -7.03
N ASP A 135 16.17 28.14 -7.68
CA ASP A 135 15.82 29.52 -7.33
C ASP A 135 14.29 29.69 -7.34
N PRO A 136 13.72 30.53 -6.47
CA PRO A 136 12.27 30.71 -6.39
C PRO A 136 11.69 31.00 -7.77
N PHE A 137 10.76 30.14 -8.22
CA PHE A 137 10.11 30.28 -9.51
C PHE A 137 9.36 31.61 -9.62
N VAL A 138 8.86 32.09 -8.47
CA VAL A 138 8.24 33.40 -8.28
C VAL A 138 9.05 34.18 -7.23
N PRO A 139 9.63 35.35 -7.56
CA PRO A 139 10.47 36.11 -6.64
C PRO A 139 9.80 36.48 -5.31
N GLU A 140 8.50 36.76 -5.33
CA GLU A 140 7.68 37.15 -4.17
C GLU A 140 7.58 36.03 -3.11
N PHE A 141 7.87 34.78 -3.47
CA PHE A 141 7.87 33.66 -2.51
C PHE A 141 8.85 33.87 -1.35
N ALA A 142 9.96 34.55 -1.58
CA ALA A 142 10.92 34.86 -0.52
C ALA A 142 10.32 35.76 0.59
N GLU A 143 9.32 36.58 0.26
CA GLU A 143 8.68 37.53 1.18
C GLU A 143 7.60 36.90 2.07
N LEU A 144 7.27 35.62 1.84
CA LEU A 144 6.22 34.90 2.58
C LEU A 144 6.73 34.27 3.89
N THR A 145 8.05 34.15 4.04
CA THR A 145 8.69 33.52 5.20
C THR A 145 8.36 34.29 6.49
N GLN A 146 7.81 33.57 7.47
CA GLN A 146 7.50 34.10 8.80
C GLN A 146 8.72 34.02 9.72
N THR A 147 8.65 34.72 10.86
CA THR A 147 9.71 34.69 11.88
C THR A 147 9.59 33.50 12.83
N SER A 148 8.44 32.83 12.88
CA SER A 148 8.22 31.65 13.69
C SER A 148 8.89 30.43 13.07
N ALA A 149 9.73 29.76 13.87
CA ALA A 149 10.44 28.55 13.46
C ALA A 149 9.50 27.33 13.48
N VAL A 150 9.72 26.41 12.54
CA VAL A 150 9.10 25.07 12.53
C VAL A 150 9.67 24.27 13.71
N GLN A 151 8.79 23.66 14.50
CA GLN A 151 9.19 22.78 15.61
C GLN A 151 9.28 21.34 15.14
N TYR A 152 10.48 20.77 15.14
CA TYR A 152 10.71 19.39 14.71
C TYR A 152 10.67 18.43 15.90
N ARG A 153 9.46 18.16 16.41
CA ARG A 153 9.18 17.37 17.62
C ARG A 153 9.95 16.05 17.65
N PHE A 154 10.00 15.33 16.52
CA PHE A 154 10.69 14.04 16.43
C PHE A 154 12.22 14.16 16.55
N ILE A 155 12.79 15.16 15.87
CA ILE A 155 14.23 15.43 15.93
C ILE A 155 14.60 15.83 17.36
N GLU A 156 13.83 16.74 17.95
CA GLU A 156 14.04 17.22 19.31
C GLU A 156 13.94 16.07 20.33
N ALA A 157 12.97 15.16 20.17
CA ALA A 157 12.81 14.00 21.03
C ALA A 157 13.95 12.97 20.89
N LEU A 158 14.56 12.87 19.69
CA LEU A 158 15.60 11.89 19.39
C LEU A 158 17.03 12.46 19.49
N ALA A 159 17.23 13.78 19.50
CA ALA A 159 18.52 14.45 19.30
C ALA A 159 19.64 13.93 20.22
N ASP A 160 19.36 13.80 21.51
CA ASP A 160 20.34 13.40 22.52
C ASP A 160 20.22 11.93 22.95
N ARG A 161 19.33 11.15 22.31
CA ARG A 161 19.08 9.75 22.64
C ARG A 161 19.91 8.82 21.76
N THR A 162 20.46 7.76 22.34
CA THR A 162 21.01 6.63 21.55
C THR A 162 19.85 5.74 21.13
N ILE A 163 19.65 5.57 19.82
CA ILE A 163 18.64 4.65 19.26
C ILE A 163 19.25 3.25 19.22
N SER A 164 18.61 2.30 19.88
CA SER A 164 19.10 0.93 20.01
C SER A 164 18.72 0.08 18.81
N TYR A 165 19.70 -0.54 18.16
CA TYR A 165 19.42 -1.50 17.09
C TYR A 165 18.71 -2.74 17.66
N GLN A 166 19.19 -3.31 18.76
CA GLN A 166 18.67 -4.57 19.29
C GLN A 166 17.31 -4.42 19.97
N GLU A 167 17.08 -3.31 20.66
CA GLU A 167 15.89 -3.12 21.50
C GLU A 167 14.76 -2.34 20.81
N GLU A 168 15.07 -1.51 19.81
CA GLU A 168 14.08 -0.66 19.15
C GLU A 168 13.94 -0.98 17.66
N ILE A 169 15.04 -0.96 16.91
CA ILE A 169 14.98 -1.11 15.45
C ILE A 169 14.73 -2.55 15.02
N ALA A 170 15.43 -3.53 15.57
CA ALA A 170 15.27 -4.92 15.16
C ALA A 170 13.85 -5.45 15.46
N PRO A 171 13.23 -5.19 16.63
CA PRO A 171 11.83 -5.54 16.89
C PRO A 171 10.85 -4.84 15.92
N LEU A 172 11.06 -3.55 15.65
CA LEU A 172 10.25 -2.81 14.68
C LEU A 172 10.33 -3.46 13.28
N LEU A 173 11.54 -3.76 12.82
CA LEU A 173 11.77 -4.43 11.55
C LEU A 173 11.17 -5.84 11.51
N GLN A 174 11.25 -6.59 12.61
CA GLN A 174 10.60 -7.90 12.74
C GLN A 174 9.08 -7.82 12.58
N GLN A 175 8.47 -6.81 13.21
CA GLN A 175 7.02 -6.63 13.20
C GLN A 175 6.48 -6.10 11.86
N ARG A 176 7.21 -5.17 11.22
CA ARG A 176 6.70 -4.42 10.07
C ARG A 176 7.20 -4.95 8.72
N CYS A 177 8.42 -5.48 8.66
CA CYS A 177 9.10 -5.75 7.39
C CYS A 177 9.52 -7.21 7.21
N ALA A 178 9.95 -7.86 8.27
CA ALA A 178 10.54 -9.19 8.21
C ALA A 178 9.55 -10.25 7.72
N TYR A 179 8.24 -10.08 7.91
CA TYR A 179 7.24 -11.06 7.47
C TYR A 179 7.32 -11.33 5.94
N CYS A 180 7.56 -10.29 5.14
CA CYS A 180 7.80 -10.38 3.69
C CYS A 180 9.29 -10.56 3.34
N HIS A 181 10.19 -9.90 4.07
CA HIS A 181 11.63 -9.98 3.83
C HIS A 181 12.26 -11.23 4.48
N VAL A 182 11.86 -12.40 3.99
CA VAL A 182 12.35 -13.74 4.38
C VAL A 182 13.36 -14.29 3.37
N GLU A 183 14.16 -15.28 3.78
CA GLU A 183 14.99 -16.04 2.84
C GLU A 183 14.12 -16.82 1.84
N ASN A 184 14.52 -16.80 0.57
CA ASN A 184 13.78 -17.43 -0.55
C ASN A 184 12.32 -16.95 -0.69
N GLY A 185 12.00 -15.77 -0.16
CA GLY A 185 10.73 -15.09 -0.42
C GLY A 185 10.78 -14.23 -1.68
N LEU A 186 9.66 -13.57 -1.97
CA LEU A 186 9.53 -12.69 -3.13
C LEU A 186 10.24 -11.33 -2.95
N ALA A 187 10.44 -10.89 -1.70
CA ALA A 187 11.14 -9.64 -1.44
C ALA A 187 12.59 -9.71 -1.97
N PRO A 188 13.17 -8.60 -2.48
CA PRO A 188 14.47 -8.65 -3.17
C PRO A 188 15.65 -9.09 -2.30
N TRP A 189 15.49 -9.08 -0.98
CA TRP A 189 16.49 -9.48 0.00
C TRP A 189 15.84 -9.90 1.33
N ALA A 190 16.53 -10.79 2.05
CA ALA A 190 16.11 -11.27 3.35
C ALA A 190 16.62 -10.36 4.47
N MET A 191 15.72 -9.98 5.38
CA MET A 191 16.01 -9.16 6.56
C MET A 191 16.45 -10.03 7.75
N ASN A 192 17.53 -10.79 7.55
CA ASN A 192 17.95 -11.90 8.41
C ASN A 192 19.27 -11.65 9.17
N ARG A 193 19.80 -10.41 9.17
CA ARG A 193 20.96 -9.99 9.97
C ARG A 193 21.16 -8.49 9.85
N TYR A 194 21.78 -7.89 10.86
CA TYR A 194 22.17 -6.48 10.90
C TYR A 194 22.94 -6.03 9.66
N LEU A 195 23.96 -6.79 9.22
CA LEU A 195 24.79 -6.38 8.08
C LEU A 195 23.98 -6.24 6.78
N MET A 196 22.91 -7.02 6.60
CA MET A 196 22.01 -6.84 5.47
C MET A 196 21.21 -5.55 5.65
N VAL A 197 20.60 -5.34 6.81
CA VAL A 197 19.83 -4.13 7.10
C VAL A 197 20.67 -2.88 6.94
N MET A 198 21.88 -2.86 7.48
CA MET A 198 22.81 -1.73 7.35
C MET A 198 23.18 -1.47 5.89
N GLY A 199 23.47 -2.50 5.10
CA GLY A 199 23.77 -2.35 3.67
C GLY A 199 22.60 -1.85 2.83
N TRP A 200 21.37 -2.21 3.20
CA TRP A 200 20.14 -1.78 2.53
C TRP A 200 19.52 -0.52 3.13
N SER A 201 20.08 0.04 4.21
CA SER A 201 19.47 1.15 4.95
C SER A 201 19.21 2.39 4.09
N PRO A 202 20.05 2.78 3.11
CA PRO A 202 19.73 3.94 2.26
C PRO A 202 18.49 3.68 1.37
N MET A 203 18.35 2.45 0.86
CA MET A 203 17.19 2.03 0.06
C MET A 203 15.93 1.89 0.94
N MET A 204 16.07 1.42 2.19
CA MET A 204 14.97 1.42 3.15
C MET A 204 14.46 2.85 3.37
N ARG A 205 15.35 3.80 3.67
CA ARG A 205 14.97 5.21 3.83
C ARG A 205 14.25 5.74 2.59
N GLU A 206 14.80 5.51 1.40
CA GLU A 206 14.23 6.00 0.14
C GLU A 206 12.84 5.39 -0.16
N THR A 207 12.67 4.08 0.03
CA THR A 207 11.37 3.41 -0.15
C THR A 207 10.31 3.82 0.87
N LEU A 208 10.72 4.14 2.11
CA LEU A 208 9.83 4.66 3.16
C LEU A 208 9.37 6.09 2.85
N ILE A 209 10.30 6.98 2.49
CA ILE A 209 9.98 8.40 2.21
C ILE A 209 9.18 8.56 0.93
N THR A 210 9.42 7.72 -0.09
CA THR A 210 8.57 7.66 -1.31
C THR A 210 7.29 6.87 -1.12
N ARG A 211 7.03 6.35 0.09
CA ARG A 211 5.89 5.48 0.44
C ARG A 211 5.71 4.28 -0.49
N ARG A 212 6.77 3.74 -1.09
CA ARG A 212 6.72 2.47 -1.84
C ARG A 212 6.70 1.26 -0.91
N MET A 213 7.13 1.44 0.34
CA MET A 213 7.06 0.47 1.41
C MET A 213 6.48 1.12 2.67
N PRO A 214 5.73 0.38 3.50
CA PRO A 214 5.24 -1.00 3.28
C PRO A 214 4.19 -1.05 2.13
N PRO A 215 3.93 -2.25 1.58
CA PRO A 215 3.03 -2.41 0.42
C PRO A 215 1.55 -2.15 0.72
N GLY A 216 1.18 -1.79 1.96
CA GLY A 216 -0.18 -1.45 2.37
C GLY A 216 -0.83 -0.34 1.54
N GLN A 217 -0.06 0.70 1.17
CA GLN A 217 -0.46 1.79 0.26
C GLN A 217 -1.81 2.48 0.55
N ILE A 218 -2.29 2.38 1.79
CA ILE A 218 -3.58 2.89 2.26
C ILE A 218 -3.40 4.23 3.02
N ASP A 219 -4.39 5.12 2.94
CA ASP A 219 -4.53 6.26 3.86
C ASP A 219 -4.96 5.74 5.24
N ASP A 220 -4.03 5.77 6.20
CA ASP A 220 -4.24 5.29 7.56
C ASP A 220 -5.14 6.17 8.41
N ALA A 221 -5.56 7.34 7.90
CA ALA A 221 -6.60 8.15 8.50
C ALA A 221 -8.02 7.68 8.15
N VAL A 222 -8.17 6.71 7.25
CA VAL A 222 -9.47 6.24 6.73
C VAL A 222 -9.72 4.79 7.14
N GLY A 223 -10.71 4.62 8.02
CA GLY A 223 -11.05 3.31 8.59
C GLY A 223 -9.97 2.78 9.53
N ASP A 224 -10.15 1.56 10.01
CA ASP A 224 -9.16 0.83 10.80
C ASP A 224 -9.04 -0.58 10.22
N TRP A 225 -7.82 -0.92 9.78
CA TRP A 225 -7.55 -2.07 8.92
C TRP A 225 -6.43 -2.92 9.51
N GLN A 226 -6.65 -4.23 9.53
CA GLN A 226 -5.71 -5.20 10.06
C GLN A 226 -4.49 -5.35 9.14
N ASN A 227 -3.32 -5.58 9.75
CA ASN A 227 -2.11 -6.00 9.05
C ASN A 227 -1.72 -5.13 7.83
N THR A 228 -1.99 -3.82 7.88
CA THR A 228 -1.52 -2.88 6.84
C THR A 228 -0.01 -2.69 6.86
N HIS A 229 0.64 -3.09 7.96
CA HIS A 229 2.08 -2.97 8.24
C HIS A 229 2.62 -1.54 8.17
N ASN A 230 1.75 -0.52 8.11
CA ASN A 230 2.09 0.89 8.16
C ASN A 230 2.94 1.19 9.41
N LEU A 231 3.84 2.15 9.25
CA LEU A 231 4.63 2.71 10.37
C LEU A 231 3.87 3.90 10.91
N SER A 232 3.76 4.01 12.24
CA SER A 232 3.34 5.27 12.84
C SER A 232 4.37 6.37 12.58
N ASP A 233 3.99 7.63 12.76
CA ASP A 233 4.92 8.75 12.60
C ASP A 233 6.16 8.62 13.49
N ASP A 234 5.97 8.18 14.75
CA ASP A 234 7.06 7.88 15.69
C ASP A 234 7.98 6.76 15.18
N GLU A 235 7.41 5.65 14.70
CA GLU A 235 8.16 4.51 14.17
C GLU A 235 8.96 4.90 12.91
N LEU A 236 8.33 5.65 12.00
CA LEU A 236 8.96 6.13 10.77
C LEU A 236 10.10 7.11 11.08
N ALA A 237 9.87 8.09 11.97
CA ALA A 237 10.88 9.04 12.40
C ALA A 237 12.05 8.35 13.12
N LEU A 238 11.76 7.39 14.01
CA LEU A 238 12.77 6.59 14.70
C LEU A 238 13.67 5.83 13.72
N LEU A 239 13.05 5.13 12.76
CA LEU A 239 13.77 4.32 11.78
C LEU A 239 14.60 5.20 10.84
N VAL A 240 14.03 6.28 10.30
CA VAL A 240 14.76 7.19 9.40
C VAL A 240 15.89 7.89 10.12
N GLU A 241 15.69 8.38 11.35
CA GLU A 241 16.76 9.01 12.14
C GLU A 241 17.88 8.02 12.45
N TRP A 242 17.55 6.76 12.77
CA TRP A 242 18.57 5.71 12.95
C TRP A 242 19.38 5.46 11.68
N ILE A 243 18.73 5.43 10.51
CA ILE A 243 19.40 5.30 9.21
C ILE A 243 20.30 6.52 8.94
N ASP A 244 19.81 7.73 9.17
CA ASP A 244 20.52 8.99 8.93
C ASP A 244 21.77 9.14 9.81
N ARG A 245 21.78 8.48 10.98
CA ARG A 245 22.97 8.34 11.85
C ARG A 245 23.95 7.25 11.41
N GLY A 246 23.74 6.64 10.24
CA GLY A 246 24.59 5.59 9.69
C GLY A 246 24.22 4.18 10.18
N ALA A 247 22.96 3.97 10.61
CA ALA A 247 22.45 2.69 11.08
C ALA A 247 23.34 2.03 12.17
N PRO A 248 23.68 2.74 13.26
CA PRO A 248 24.61 2.24 14.27
C PRO A 248 24.04 1.01 14.98
N ARG A 249 24.92 0.11 15.43
CA ARG A 249 24.57 -1.02 16.27
C ARG A 249 25.42 -1.02 17.53
N GLU A 250 24.75 -1.20 18.66
CA GLU A 250 25.34 -1.50 19.94
C GLU A 250 25.56 -3.02 20.10
N GLY A 251 26.70 -3.40 20.68
CA GLY A 251 27.02 -4.79 21.03
C GLY A 251 27.08 -5.78 19.86
N ASP A 252 27.30 -7.05 20.21
CA ASP A 252 27.48 -8.15 19.26
C ASP A 252 26.21 -9.01 19.08
N GLY A 253 25.08 -8.64 19.69
CA GLY A 253 23.79 -9.33 19.55
C GLY A 253 23.05 -8.91 18.28
N ASP A 254 22.47 -9.87 17.57
CA ASP A 254 21.73 -9.63 16.31
C ASP A 254 20.38 -10.34 16.37
N PRO A 255 19.31 -9.65 16.81
CA PRO A 255 17.99 -10.25 16.92
C PRO A 255 17.43 -10.72 15.57
N LEU A 256 17.94 -10.21 14.44
CA LEU A 256 17.53 -10.65 13.10
C LEU A 256 18.26 -11.90 12.62
N ALA A 257 19.43 -12.21 13.17
CA ALA A 257 20.26 -13.36 12.78
C ALA A 257 19.81 -14.72 13.32
N GLY A 258 18.79 -14.74 14.19
CA GLY A 258 18.22 -15.99 14.67
C GLY A 258 17.52 -16.77 13.54
N PRO A 259 17.54 -18.12 13.58
CA PRO A 259 16.71 -18.91 12.68
C PRO A 259 15.25 -18.49 12.90
N ARG A 260 14.60 -18.00 11.85
CA ARG A 260 13.16 -17.75 11.92
C ARG A 260 12.46 -19.11 12.00
N PRO A 261 11.44 -19.26 12.86
CA PRO A 261 10.60 -20.46 12.82
C PRO A 261 10.13 -20.66 11.38
N GLU A 262 10.35 -21.85 10.83
CA GLU A 262 9.74 -22.19 9.57
C GLU A 262 8.23 -22.11 9.76
N ALA A 263 7.54 -21.43 8.85
CA ALA A 263 6.09 -21.34 8.94
C ALA A 263 5.51 -22.76 8.88
N GLU A 264 4.62 -23.07 9.82
CA GLU A 264 3.86 -24.32 9.77
C GLU A 264 3.18 -24.44 8.39
N PRO A 265 3.23 -25.61 7.74
CA PRO A 265 2.62 -25.81 6.42
C PRO A 265 1.14 -25.41 6.37
N TRP A 266 0.45 -25.60 7.49
CA TRP A 266 -0.96 -25.27 7.67
C TRP A 266 -1.13 -24.51 8.99
N PRO A 267 -1.14 -23.16 8.96
CA PRO A 267 -1.15 -22.34 10.19
C PRO A 267 -2.43 -22.51 11.02
N LEU A 268 -3.47 -23.12 10.45
CA LEU A 268 -4.81 -23.29 11.06
C LEU A 268 -5.06 -24.75 11.49
N GLY A 269 -4.04 -25.61 11.45
CA GLY A 269 -4.17 -27.07 11.61
C GLY A 269 -4.38 -27.79 10.27
N GLU A 270 -4.59 -29.10 10.29
CA GLU A 270 -4.79 -29.88 9.07
C GLU A 270 -6.08 -29.44 8.33
N PRO A 271 -6.03 -29.12 7.02
CA PRO A 271 -7.22 -28.76 6.25
C PRO A 271 -8.17 -29.95 6.05
N ASP A 272 -9.46 -29.66 5.94
CA ASP A 272 -10.49 -30.66 5.64
C ASP A 272 -10.39 -31.19 4.19
N LEU A 273 -9.92 -30.34 3.28
CA LEU A 273 -9.63 -30.70 1.89
C LEU A 273 -8.35 -30.01 1.42
N ILE A 274 -7.40 -30.78 0.91
CA ILE A 274 -6.19 -30.27 0.26
C ILE A 274 -6.38 -30.37 -1.26
N VAL A 275 -6.28 -29.22 -1.93
CA VAL A 275 -6.37 -29.08 -3.37
C VAL A 275 -4.96 -28.89 -3.94
N GLU A 276 -4.52 -29.82 -4.78
CA GLU A 276 -3.24 -29.74 -5.48
C GLU A 276 -3.41 -28.99 -6.80
N LEU A 277 -2.62 -27.94 -7.02
CA LEU A 277 -2.65 -27.20 -8.27
C LEU A 277 -1.80 -27.91 -9.33
N PRO A 278 -2.14 -27.73 -10.63
CA PRO A 278 -1.27 -28.17 -11.71
C PRO A 278 0.14 -27.57 -11.59
N GLU A 279 1.16 -28.41 -11.85
CA GLU A 279 2.56 -28.01 -11.80
C GLU A 279 2.87 -26.92 -12.84
N GLN A 280 3.45 -25.81 -12.39
CA GLN A 280 3.83 -24.70 -13.27
C GLN A 280 5.35 -24.66 -13.46
N ARG A 281 5.80 -24.72 -14.72
CA ARG A 281 7.24 -24.64 -15.06
C ARG A 281 7.58 -23.23 -15.52
N LEU A 282 8.49 -22.58 -14.80
CA LEU A 282 8.77 -21.16 -15.00
C LEU A 282 10.18 -20.95 -15.58
N PRO A 283 10.33 -20.05 -16.57
CA PRO A 283 11.63 -19.69 -17.11
C PRO A 283 12.45 -18.89 -16.09
N ALA A 284 13.76 -18.81 -16.34
CA ALA A 284 14.65 -18.02 -15.50
C ALA A 284 14.38 -16.51 -15.57
N THR A 285 13.97 -16.02 -16.74
CA THR A 285 13.84 -14.60 -17.05
C THR A 285 12.69 -14.38 -18.02
N GLY A 286 12.17 -13.16 -18.05
CA GLY A 286 11.11 -12.74 -18.96
C GLY A 286 9.77 -12.61 -18.24
N ASN A 287 8.76 -12.18 -18.98
CA ASN A 287 7.40 -12.06 -18.49
C ASN A 287 6.70 -13.41 -18.60
N VAL A 288 5.90 -13.73 -17.59
CA VAL A 288 5.00 -14.88 -17.57
C VAL A 288 3.60 -14.30 -17.53
N ASP A 289 2.84 -14.54 -18.60
CA ASP A 289 1.43 -14.13 -18.64
C ASP A 289 0.66 -14.82 -17.51
N PHE A 290 -0.49 -14.25 -17.11
CA PHE A 290 -1.36 -14.88 -16.13
C PHE A 290 -1.74 -16.30 -16.55
N ILE A 291 -1.77 -17.20 -15.59
CA ILE A 291 -2.22 -18.58 -15.79
C ILE A 291 -3.53 -18.74 -15.02
N VAL A 292 -4.58 -19.21 -15.70
CA VAL A 292 -5.86 -19.53 -15.06
C VAL A 292 -6.10 -21.02 -15.17
N GLU A 293 -6.17 -21.70 -14.02
CA GLU A 293 -6.35 -23.14 -13.94
C GLU A 293 -7.72 -23.49 -13.34
N ARG A 294 -8.47 -24.35 -14.03
CA ARG A 294 -9.65 -25.00 -13.44
C ARG A 294 -9.21 -26.23 -12.65
N VAL A 295 -9.60 -26.31 -11.38
CA VAL A 295 -9.23 -27.40 -10.48
C VAL A 295 -10.49 -28.09 -9.92
N PRO A 296 -10.74 -29.35 -10.29
CA PRO A 296 -11.93 -30.06 -9.82
C PRO A 296 -11.90 -30.34 -8.32
N LEU A 297 -12.96 -29.95 -7.61
CA LEU A 297 -13.07 -30.21 -6.16
C LEU A 297 -13.71 -31.55 -5.84
N ASN A 298 -14.57 -32.06 -6.73
CA ASN A 298 -15.33 -33.30 -6.53
C ASN A 298 -16.11 -33.36 -5.19
N LEU A 299 -16.58 -32.22 -4.69
CA LEU A 299 -17.47 -32.17 -3.53
C LEU A 299 -18.75 -32.97 -3.82
N THR A 300 -19.20 -33.74 -2.83
CA THR A 300 -20.41 -34.57 -2.91
C THR A 300 -21.65 -33.88 -2.33
N GLU A 301 -21.45 -32.82 -1.56
CA GLU A 301 -22.48 -32.01 -0.92
C GLU A 301 -21.93 -30.60 -0.70
N ASP A 302 -22.83 -29.65 -0.49
CA ASP A 302 -22.47 -28.27 -0.20
C ASP A 302 -21.76 -28.17 1.15
N ARG A 303 -20.76 -27.29 1.22
CA ARG A 303 -19.97 -27.05 2.41
C ARG A 303 -19.86 -25.56 2.69
N TRP A 304 -19.75 -25.21 3.97
CA TRP A 304 -19.52 -23.83 4.40
C TRP A 304 -18.04 -23.61 4.67
N LEU A 305 -17.34 -23.00 3.72
CA LEU A 305 -15.92 -22.67 3.82
C LEU A 305 -15.74 -21.54 4.85
N ARG A 306 -14.85 -21.73 5.81
CA ARG A 306 -14.55 -20.74 6.88
C ARG A 306 -13.16 -20.12 6.75
N ALA A 307 -12.25 -20.79 6.04
CA ALA A 307 -10.90 -20.31 5.81
C ALA A 307 -10.24 -21.03 4.62
N ILE A 308 -9.21 -20.39 4.08
CA ILE A 308 -8.29 -20.94 3.09
C ILE A 308 -6.86 -20.79 3.61
N SER A 309 -6.00 -21.78 3.41
CA SER A 309 -4.55 -21.67 3.64
C SER A 309 -3.76 -21.97 2.38
N TYR A 310 -2.61 -21.35 2.25
CA TYR A 310 -1.77 -21.40 1.08
C TYR A 310 -0.43 -22.04 1.39
N GLN A 311 -0.16 -23.17 0.74
CA GLN A 311 1.15 -23.79 0.78
C GLN A 311 1.83 -23.60 -0.57
N ILE A 312 2.61 -22.53 -0.66
CA ILE A 312 3.28 -22.13 -1.90
C ILE A 312 4.46 -23.05 -2.18
N GLY A 313 4.54 -23.56 -3.41
CA GLY A 313 5.61 -24.45 -3.84
C GLY A 313 6.96 -23.72 -3.95
N ASP A 314 7.00 -22.64 -4.74
CA ASP A 314 8.15 -21.76 -4.86
C ASP A 314 7.77 -20.29 -4.57
N LYS A 315 8.06 -19.88 -3.33
CA LYS A 315 7.81 -18.54 -2.80
C LYS A 315 8.64 -17.44 -3.46
N SER A 316 9.68 -17.80 -4.23
CA SER A 316 10.54 -16.83 -4.92
C SER A 316 9.96 -16.35 -6.25
N VAL A 317 8.87 -16.98 -6.72
CA VAL A 317 8.28 -16.70 -8.04
C VAL A 317 6.78 -16.46 -8.00
N LEU A 318 6.01 -17.11 -7.11
CA LEU A 318 4.56 -16.87 -7.04
C LEU A 318 4.28 -15.49 -6.42
N HIS A 319 3.75 -14.59 -7.24
CA HIS A 319 3.50 -13.19 -6.87
C HIS A 319 2.10 -12.97 -6.30
N SER A 320 1.10 -13.61 -6.89
CA SER A 320 -0.26 -13.61 -6.34
C SER A 320 -1.05 -14.80 -6.88
N LEU A 321 -2.06 -15.21 -6.13
CA LEU A 321 -2.99 -16.27 -6.50
C LEU A 321 -4.39 -15.84 -6.07
N LEU A 322 -5.34 -15.80 -7.00
CA LEU A 322 -6.75 -15.53 -6.70
C LEU A 322 -7.56 -16.83 -6.83
N VAL A 323 -8.48 -17.04 -5.90
CA VAL A 323 -9.33 -18.22 -5.81
C VAL A 323 -10.77 -17.83 -6.10
N TYR A 324 -11.39 -18.50 -7.07
CA TYR A 324 -12.79 -18.34 -7.44
C TYR A 324 -13.54 -19.67 -7.31
N ALA A 325 -14.79 -19.64 -6.88
CA ALA A 325 -15.73 -20.75 -6.98
C ALA A 325 -16.35 -20.73 -8.37
N LEU A 326 -15.97 -21.67 -9.24
CA LEU A 326 -16.41 -21.74 -10.64
C LEU A 326 -17.61 -22.68 -10.78
N ASP A 327 -18.67 -22.25 -11.45
CA ASP A 327 -19.78 -23.14 -11.83
C ASP A 327 -19.25 -24.26 -12.76
N LYS A 328 -19.47 -25.52 -12.36
CA LYS A 328 -19.05 -26.67 -13.18
C LYS A 328 -19.65 -26.67 -14.58
N GLN A 329 -20.81 -26.05 -14.77
CA GLN A 329 -21.52 -25.94 -16.05
C GLN A 329 -20.85 -24.97 -17.01
N THR A 330 -19.88 -24.16 -16.57
CA THR A 330 -19.08 -23.33 -17.47
C THR A 330 -18.26 -24.22 -18.40
N ASP A 331 -18.78 -24.40 -19.62
CA ASP A 331 -18.15 -25.16 -20.70
C ASP A 331 -17.21 -24.27 -21.51
N SER A 332 -16.16 -23.79 -20.83
CA SER A 332 -15.10 -22.99 -21.43
C SER A 332 -13.74 -23.38 -20.86
N SER A 333 -12.70 -23.16 -21.67
CA SER A 333 -11.30 -23.19 -21.24
C SER A 333 -10.64 -21.83 -21.39
N ASP A 334 -11.40 -20.82 -21.81
CA ASP A 334 -10.96 -19.44 -21.93
C ASP A 334 -10.73 -18.87 -20.53
N PRO A 335 -9.49 -18.45 -20.18
CA PRO A 335 -9.18 -17.84 -18.89
C PRO A 335 -10.17 -16.77 -18.44
N ASP A 336 -10.61 -15.92 -19.37
CA ASP A 336 -11.51 -14.80 -19.11
C ASP A 336 -12.90 -15.29 -18.65
N ALA A 337 -13.40 -16.36 -19.27
CA ALA A 337 -14.68 -16.96 -18.90
C ALA A 337 -14.61 -17.68 -17.55
N LEU A 338 -13.45 -18.21 -17.16
CA LEU A 338 -13.29 -18.98 -15.92
C LEU A 338 -13.28 -18.09 -14.65
N ILE A 339 -13.03 -16.79 -14.79
CA ILE A 339 -12.96 -15.85 -13.66
C ILE A 339 -13.93 -14.67 -13.79
N SER A 340 -14.79 -14.67 -14.81
CA SER A 340 -15.84 -13.66 -14.95
C SER A 340 -16.89 -13.80 -13.84
N ASP A 341 -17.40 -12.67 -13.35
CA ASP A 341 -18.49 -12.58 -12.38
C ASP A 341 -19.73 -13.45 -12.71
N SER A 342 -20.02 -13.65 -14.00
CA SER A 342 -21.16 -14.43 -14.47
C SER A 342 -21.00 -15.95 -14.31
N ASN A 343 -19.78 -16.43 -14.12
CA ASN A 343 -19.43 -17.85 -14.06
C ASN A 343 -18.76 -18.26 -12.75
N ALA A 344 -18.14 -17.31 -12.05
CA ALA A 344 -17.35 -17.62 -10.87
C ALA A 344 -17.43 -16.53 -9.80
N ASP A 345 -17.50 -16.95 -8.55
CA ASP A 345 -17.50 -16.06 -7.39
C ASP A 345 -16.09 -15.94 -6.81
N TYR A 346 -15.58 -14.71 -6.67
CA TYR A 346 -14.30 -14.47 -5.99
C TYR A 346 -14.41 -14.85 -4.50
N ILE A 347 -13.45 -15.65 -4.02
CA ILE A 347 -13.39 -16.11 -2.63
C ILE A 347 -12.26 -15.43 -1.86
N SER A 348 -11.04 -15.47 -2.42
CA SER A 348 -9.83 -15.10 -1.68
C SER A 348 -8.66 -14.77 -2.60
N VAL A 349 -7.67 -14.08 -2.05
CA VAL A 349 -6.38 -13.78 -2.67
C VAL A 349 -5.25 -14.17 -1.73
N TYR A 350 -4.19 -14.72 -2.30
CA TYR A 350 -2.89 -14.84 -1.70
C TYR A 350 -1.99 -13.72 -2.19
N VAL A 351 -1.31 -13.09 -1.22
CA VAL A 351 -0.19 -12.17 -1.43
C VAL A 351 1.01 -12.64 -0.59
N PRO A 352 2.25 -12.41 -1.05
CA PRO A 352 3.44 -12.81 -0.32
C PRO A 352 3.42 -12.32 1.13
N GLY A 353 3.69 -13.23 2.06
CA GLY A 353 3.63 -12.97 3.50
C GLY A 353 2.34 -13.45 4.17
N GLU A 354 1.20 -13.51 3.46
CA GLU A 354 -0.04 -14.10 3.98
C GLU A 354 -0.04 -15.62 3.78
N LEU A 355 -0.32 -16.39 4.83
CA LEU A 355 -0.38 -17.86 4.76
C LEU A 355 -1.81 -18.40 4.76
N SER A 356 -2.79 -17.57 5.13
CA SER A 356 -4.18 -17.97 5.21
C SER A 356 -5.11 -16.77 5.18
N ASP A 357 -6.31 -16.99 4.68
CA ASP A 357 -7.44 -16.07 4.74
C ASP A 357 -8.54 -16.72 5.59
N SER A 358 -8.78 -16.19 6.79
CA SER A 358 -9.83 -16.65 7.70
C SER A 358 -10.99 -15.67 7.68
N PHE A 359 -12.22 -16.17 7.68
CA PHE A 359 -13.43 -15.34 7.80
C PHE A 359 -13.81 -15.16 9.28
N ALA A 360 -14.75 -14.25 9.57
CA ALA A 360 -15.33 -14.17 10.91
C ALA A 360 -15.87 -15.54 11.37
N SER A 361 -15.76 -15.84 12.66
CA SER A 361 -16.04 -17.17 13.20
C SER A 361 -17.47 -17.67 12.96
N ASP A 362 -18.40 -16.75 12.75
CA ASP A 362 -19.83 -17.01 12.54
C ASP A 362 -20.25 -16.89 11.06
N THR A 363 -19.26 -16.73 10.17
CA THR A 363 -19.42 -16.47 8.74
C THR A 363 -18.79 -17.59 7.91
N GLY A 364 -19.42 -17.95 6.79
CA GLY A 364 -18.82 -18.89 5.84
C GLY A 364 -19.26 -18.64 4.39
N PHE A 365 -18.39 -18.97 3.45
CA PHE A 365 -18.71 -18.99 2.02
C PHE A 365 -19.37 -20.32 1.67
N ARG A 366 -20.54 -20.31 1.01
CA ARG A 366 -21.20 -21.55 0.58
C ARG A 366 -20.52 -22.07 -0.68
N LEU A 367 -19.71 -23.11 -0.54
CA LEU A 367 -19.07 -23.79 -1.65
C LEU A 367 -19.92 -25.01 -2.04
N GLY A 368 -20.59 -24.91 -3.19
CA GLY A 368 -21.54 -25.93 -3.63
C GLY A 368 -20.87 -27.19 -4.20
N ALA A 369 -21.59 -28.32 -4.16
CA ALA A 369 -21.16 -29.56 -4.81
C ALA A 369 -21.03 -29.43 -6.34
N ASP A 370 -21.69 -28.43 -6.91
CA ASP A 370 -21.67 -28.02 -8.31
C ASP A 370 -20.53 -27.06 -8.66
N HIS A 371 -19.63 -26.75 -7.73
CA HIS A 371 -18.49 -25.87 -7.98
C HIS A 371 -17.17 -26.64 -8.15
N ASP A 372 -16.34 -26.13 -9.07
CA ASP A 372 -14.89 -26.34 -9.11
C ASP A 372 -14.19 -25.07 -8.59
N LEU A 373 -12.85 -25.06 -8.56
CA LEU A 373 -12.10 -23.82 -8.39
C LEU A 373 -11.57 -23.33 -9.73
N ALA A 374 -11.58 -22.01 -9.93
CA ALA A 374 -10.70 -21.36 -10.90
C ALA A 374 -9.61 -20.60 -10.13
N ILE A 375 -8.35 -20.80 -10.52
CA ILE A 375 -7.18 -20.24 -9.84
C ILE A 375 -6.40 -19.36 -10.80
N LYS A 376 -6.39 -18.04 -10.58
CA LYS A 376 -5.59 -17.09 -11.35
C LYS A 376 -4.23 -16.90 -10.68
N LEU A 377 -3.16 -17.34 -11.33
CA LEU A 377 -1.78 -17.30 -10.86
C LEU A 377 -1.00 -16.21 -11.60
N ARG A 378 -0.27 -15.40 -10.83
CA ARG A 378 0.72 -14.46 -11.36
C ARG A 378 2.10 -14.83 -10.86
N TYR A 379 3.06 -14.91 -11.77
CA TYR A 379 4.46 -15.24 -11.46
C TYR A 379 5.40 -14.10 -11.84
N LEU A 380 6.44 -13.89 -11.03
CA LEU A 380 7.62 -13.12 -11.38
C LEU A 380 8.82 -14.05 -11.55
N THR A 381 9.66 -13.80 -12.54
CA THR A 381 10.86 -14.61 -12.78
C THR A 381 12.00 -14.21 -11.82
N SER A 382 12.73 -15.21 -11.29
CA SER A 382 13.73 -15.02 -10.22
C SER A 382 15.19 -15.10 -10.69
N GLY A 383 15.43 -15.15 -12.00
CA GLY A 383 16.76 -15.36 -12.59
C GLY A 383 17.18 -16.82 -12.67
N ARG A 384 16.34 -17.77 -12.23
CA ARG A 384 16.60 -19.22 -12.27
C ARG A 384 15.34 -19.96 -12.72
N PRO A 385 15.45 -20.96 -13.61
CA PRO A 385 14.30 -21.76 -13.98
C PRO A 385 13.85 -22.58 -12.76
N THR A 386 12.54 -22.67 -12.56
CA THR A 386 11.98 -23.35 -11.39
C THR A 386 10.64 -24.03 -11.71
N VAL A 387 10.12 -24.75 -10.73
CA VAL A 387 8.85 -25.46 -10.80
C VAL A 387 8.05 -25.12 -9.55
N ASP A 388 6.88 -24.53 -9.73
CA ASP A 388 5.92 -24.32 -8.64
C ASP A 388 4.98 -25.53 -8.51
N ARG A 389 4.72 -25.91 -7.26
CA ARG A 389 3.80 -26.97 -6.84
C ARG A 389 2.95 -26.48 -5.67
N THR A 390 2.20 -25.42 -5.90
CA THR A 390 1.34 -24.84 -4.87
C THR A 390 0.17 -25.77 -4.50
N ARG A 391 -0.18 -25.81 -3.21
CA ARG A 391 -1.36 -26.49 -2.66
C ARG A 391 -2.22 -25.51 -1.88
N ILE A 392 -3.52 -25.71 -1.92
CA ILE A 392 -4.51 -24.92 -1.19
C ILE A 392 -5.20 -25.82 -0.17
N GLY A 393 -5.26 -25.38 1.08
CA GLY A 393 -6.01 -26.04 2.15
C GLY A 393 -7.36 -25.34 2.35
N LEU A 394 -8.45 -26.08 2.27
CA LEU A 394 -9.80 -25.60 2.52
C LEU A 394 -10.27 -26.10 3.89
N TYR A 395 -10.85 -25.20 4.68
CA TYR A 395 -11.39 -25.50 6.00
C TYR A 395 -12.89 -25.21 6.01
N PHE A 396 -13.68 -26.15 6.48
CA PHE A 396 -15.13 -26.04 6.52
C PHE A 396 -15.64 -25.89 7.96
N HIS A 397 -16.83 -25.31 8.09
CA HIS A 397 -17.58 -25.37 9.33
C HIS A 397 -18.22 -26.76 9.49
N GLU A 398 -18.27 -27.26 10.72
CA GLU A 398 -19.01 -28.49 11.06
C GLU A 398 -20.52 -28.27 11.04
N GLU A 399 -20.96 -27.08 11.45
CA GLU A 399 -22.37 -26.65 11.48
C GLU A 399 -22.59 -25.48 10.53
N THR A 400 -23.84 -25.26 10.11
CA THR A 400 -24.18 -24.09 9.29
C THR A 400 -23.87 -22.79 10.06
N PRO A 401 -23.07 -21.87 9.52
CA PRO A 401 -22.78 -20.58 10.16
C PRO A 401 -24.06 -19.73 10.30
N THR A 402 -23.98 -18.65 11.08
CA THR A 402 -25.11 -17.69 11.19
C THR A 402 -25.14 -16.70 10.05
N ARG A 403 -23.99 -16.47 9.40
CA ARG A 403 -23.83 -15.55 8.28
C ARG A 403 -23.18 -16.23 7.08
N GLN A 404 -23.60 -15.78 5.90
CA GLN A 404 -23.02 -16.18 4.62
C GLN A 404 -22.10 -15.08 4.13
N LEU A 405 -20.88 -15.45 3.75
CA LEU A 405 -19.99 -14.58 3.00
C LEU A 405 -20.50 -14.44 1.57
N GLN A 406 -20.64 -13.21 1.11
CA GLN A 406 -20.96 -12.85 -0.26
C GLN A 406 -19.92 -11.86 -0.77
N THR A 407 -19.56 -11.95 -2.04
CA THR A 407 -18.69 -10.97 -2.69
C THR A 407 -19.52 -10.10 -3.61
N ILE A 408 -19.50 -8.79 -3.37
CA ILE A 408 -19.96 -7.79 -4.34
C ILE A 408 -18.76 -7.46 -5.23
N ALA A 409 -18.83 -7.88 -6.49
CA ALA A 409 -17.88 -7.51 -7.52
C ALA A 409 -18.44 -6.33 -8.31
N LEU A 410 -17.72 -5.19 -8.32
CA LEU A 410 -18.05 -4.04 -9.15
C LEU A 410 -17.03 -3.97 -10.28
N GLU A 411 -17.50 -4.25 -11.50
CA GLU A 411 -16.66 -4.36 -12.69
C GLU A 411 -17.17 -3.49 -13.85
N LYS A 412 -16.25 -2.98 -14.68
CA LYS A 412 -16.59 -2.24 -15.91
C LYS A 412 -15.98 -2.91 -17.15
N PRO A 413 -16.71 -3.81 -17.83
CA PRO A 413 -16.22 -4.48 -19.03
C PRO A 413 -16.11 -3.56 -20.25
N ASP A 414 -16.67 -2.34 -20.20
CA ASP A 414 -16.63 -1.32 -21.24
C ASP A 414 -15.65 -0.17 -20.92
N LEU A 415 -14.74 -0.37 -19.96
CA LEU A 415 -13.69 0.59 -19.60
C LEU A 415 -12.87 1.01 -20.83
N GLN A 416 -12.69 2.32 -21.01
CA GLN A 416 -11.80 2.90 -22.01
C GLN A 416 -11.02 4.09 -21.43
N ILE A 417 -9.70 3.97 -21.35
CA ILE A 417 -8.81 4.98 -20.80
C ILE A 417 -8.11 5.71 -21.96
N PRO A 418 -8.32 7.03 -22.14
CA PRO A 418 -7.66 7.80 -23.19
C PRO A 418 -6.13 7.80 -23.06
N PRO A 419 -5.38 7.99 -24.16
CA PRO A 419 -3.92 8.13 -24.10
C PRO A 419 -3.51 9.42 -23.40
N ASN A 420 -2.32 9.41 -22.79
CA ASN A 420 -1.64 10.58 -22.25
C ASN A 420 -2.39 11.36 -21.15
N VAL A 421 -3.30 10.71 -20.41
CA VAL A 421 -4.02 11.33 -19.27
C VAL A 421 -3.36 10.95 -17.95
N LEU A 422 -3.07 11.96 -17.11
CA LEU A 422 -2.48 11.78 -15.77
C LEU A 422 -3.47 11.20 -14.76
N GLU A 423 -4.75 11.50 -14.96
CA GLU A 423 -5.86 11.07 -14.12
C GLU A 423 -7.09 10.85 -15.00
N HIS A 424 -7.57 9.60 -15.03
CA HIS A 424 -8.85 9.22 -15.59
C HIS A 424 -9.62 8.48 -14.51
N THR A 425 -10.75 9.07 -14.09
CA THR A 425 -11.55 8.55 -12.98
C THR A 425 -12.72 7.75 -13.51
N GLU A 426 -12.90 6.56 -12.96
CA GLU A 426 -14.05 5.70 -13.18
C GLU A 426 -14.69 5.37 -11.84
N SER A 427 -16.02 5.32 -11.80
CA SER A 427 -16.77 4.93 -10.61
C SER A 427 -17.99 4.07 -10.94
N LEU A 428 -18.37 3.21 -9.99
CA LEU A 428 -19.53 2.35 -10.11
C LEU A 428 -20.18 2.16 -8.73
N ASP A 429 -21.50 2.26 -8.69
CA ASP A 429 -22.30 2.01 -7.49
C ASP A 429 -22.85 0.59 -7.51
N SER A 430 -22.87 -0.05 -6.34
CA SER A 430 -23.59 -1.31 -6.14
C SER A 430 -25.11 -1.10 -6.18
N ALA A 431 -25.85 -2.21 -6.33
CA ALA A 431 -27.25 -2.19 -5.91
C ALA A 431 -27.33 -1.94 -4.39
N PRO A 432 -28.42 -1.31 -3.89
CA PRO A 432 -28.63 -1.17 -2.45
C PRO A 432 -28.67 -2.53 -1.75
N LEU A 433 -27.99 -2.67 -0.62
CA LEU A 433 -27.99 -3.88 0.18
C LEU A 433 -29.43 -4.24 0.59
N THR A 434 -29.83 -5.50 0.41
CA THR A 434 -31.21 -5.93 0.70
C THR A 434 -31.46 -6.26 2.17
N VAL A 435 -30.38 -6.48 2.92
CA VAL A 435 -30.35 -6.80 4.36
C VAL A 435 -29.19 -6.07 5.01
N ASP A 436 -29.20 -6.00 6.34
CA ASP A 436 -28.02 -5.60 7.10
C ASP A 436 -26.87 -6.57 6.79
N ALA A 437 -25.70 -6.02 6.54
CA ALA A 437 -24.49 -6.78 6.22
C ALA A 437 -23.30 -6.26 7.03
N TRP A 438 -22.24 -7.04 7.09
CA TRP A 438 -20.99 -6.64 7.74
C TRP A 438 -19.85 -6.69 6.74
N LEU A 439 -19.04 -5.63 6.68
CA LEU A 439 -17.88 -5.60 5.82
C LEU A 439 -16.83 -6.59 6.36
N GLU A 440 -16.44 -7.56 5.54
CA GLU A 440 -15.44 -8.58 5.87
C GLU A 440 -14.08 -8.25 5.26
N SER A 441 -14.06 -7.78 4.01
CA SER A 441 -12.83 -7.27 3.40
C SER A 441 -13.07 -6.47 2.12
N TYR A 442 -12.03 -5.77 1.69
CA TYR A 442 -11.92 -5.16 0.37
C TYR A 442 -10.65 -5.63 -0.34
N SER A 443 -10.77 -6.07 -1.59
CA SER A 443 -9.64 -6.41 -2.46
C SER A 443 -9.74 -5.59 -3.75
N PRO A 444 -8.95 -4.50 -3.89
CA PRO A 444 -8.86 -3.75 -5.13
C PRO A 444 -8.09 -4.55 -6.19
N HIS A 445 -8.57 -4.53 -7.44
CA HIS A 445 -7.86 -5.10 -8.56
C HIS A 445 -7.84 -4.15 -9.76
N ALA A 446 -6.62 -3.86 -10.20
CA ALA A 446 -6.30 -3.15 -11.43
C ALA A 446 -4.90 -3.60 -11.89
N HIS A 447 -4.57 -3.35 -13.14
CA HIS A 447 -3.26 -3.51 -13.75
C HIS A 447 -2.43 -2.22 -13.60
N SER A 448 -1.45 -2.05 -14.48
CA SER A 448 -0.33 -1.13 -14.30
C SER A 448 -0.70 0.35 -14.33
N ARG A 449 -1.92 0.71 -14.74
CA ARG A 449 -2.38 2.11 -14.78
C ARG A 449 -3.19 2.51 -13.57
N GLY A 450 -3.63 1.57 -12.74
CA GLY A 450 -4.26 1.90 -11.46
C GLY A 450 -3.36 2.81 -10.61
N LYS A 451 -3.90 3.94 -10.17
CA LYS A 451 -3.19 4.97 -9.41
C LYS A 451 -3.68 5.06 -7.97
N SER A 452 -5.01 5.03 -7.79
CA SER A 452 -5.68 4.96 -6.49
C SER A 452 -7.04 4.29 -6.62
N MET A 453 -7.49 3.65 -5.54
CA MET A 453 -8.78 2.98 -5.49
C MET A 453 -9.44 3.20 -4.13
N SER A 454 -10.75 3.44 -4.12
CA SER A 454 -11.49 3.72 -2.90
C SER A 454 -12.89 3.13 -2.94
N VAL A 455 -13.48 2.95 -1.75
CA VAL A 455 -14.88 2.57 -1.58
C VAL A 455 -15.52 3.42 -0.51
N SER A 456 -16.66 4.03 -0.83
CA SER A 456 -17.55 4.72 0.10
C SER A 456 -18.81 3.90 0.36
N ALA A 457 -19.37 4.01 1.58
CA ALA A 457 -20.72 3.56 1.91
C ALA A 457 -21.67 4.76 1.94
N ILE A 458 -22.68 4.73 1.10
CA ILE A 458 -23.77 5.71 1.09
C ILE A 458 -24.94 5.10 1.86
N SER A 459 -25.25 5.68 3.02
CA SER A 459 -26.32 5.19 3.89
C SER A 459 -27.70 5.31 3.24
N PRO A 460 -28.72 4.60 3.74
CA PRO A 460 -30.10 4.77 3.27
C PRO A 460 -30.63 6.21 3.44
N GLN A 461 -30.01 7.00 4.32
CA GLN A 461 -30.34 8.41 4.56
C GLN A 461 -29.61 9.36 3.60
N GLY A 462 -28.62 8.86 2.84
CA GLY A 462 -27.79 9.62 1.91
C GLY A 462 -26.49 10.16 2.51
N ASP A 463 -26.14 9.75 3.73
CA ASP A 463 -24.85 10.11 4.33
C ASP A 463 -23.75 9.23 3.73
N GLU A 464 -22.69 9.85 3.23
CA GLU A 464 -21.55 9.15 2.66
C GLU A 464 -20.42 9.01 3.68
N GLU A 465 -19.90 7.80 3.84
CA GLU A 465 -18.71 7.49 4.62
C GLU A 465 -17.67 6.82 3.73
N LEU A 466 -16.49 7.42 3.61
CA LEU A 466 -15.35 6.79 2.95
C LEU A 466 -14.85 5.62 3.82
N LEU A 467 -15.02 4.39 3.35
CA LEU A 467 -14.62 3.20 4.10
C LEU A 467 -13.12 2.95 4.00
N ILE A 468 -12.58 3.07 2.79
CA ILE A 468 -11.18 2.79 2.48
C ILE A 468 -10.67 3.69 1.34
N ASN A 469 -9.40 4.09 1.46
CA ASN A 469 -8.68 4.82 0.44
C ASN A 469 -7.29 4.20 0.22
N VAL A 470 -7.14 3.40 -0.83
CA VAL A 470 -5.85 2.90 -1.30
C VAL A 470 -5.21 3.96 -2.18
N ALA A 471 -4.63 4.96 -1.51
CA ALA A 471 -4.24 6.23 -2.10
C ALA A 471 -3.05 6.13 -3.08
N ASN A 472 -2.17 5.15 -2.91
CA ASN A 472 -1.03 4.91 -3.80
C ASN A 472 -1.05 3.47 -4.34
N PHE A 473 -2.16 3.09 -4.98
CA PHE A 473 -2.34 1.74 -5.50
C PHE A 473 -1.12 1.30 -6.33
N ASN A 474 -0.64 0.09 -6.05
CA ASN A 474 0.48 -0.52 -6.75
C ASN A 474 0.04 -1.90 -7.24
N TYR A 475 -0.02 -2.09 -8.56
CA TYR A 475 -0.47 -3.35 -9.15
C TYR A 475 0.42 -4.55 -8.80
N ASN A 476 1.64 -4.34 -8.28
CA ASN A 476 2.49 -5.40 -7.74
C ASN A 476 2.13 -5.79 -6.28
N TRP A 477 1.24 -5.06 -5.62
CA TRP A 477 0.83 -5.31 -4.24
C TRP A 477 -0.68 -5.10 -4.11
N GLN A 478 -1.43 -6.13 -4.46
CA GLN A 478 -2.90 -6.10 -4.48
C GLN A 478 -3.42 -6.89 -3.27
N LEU A 479 -3.43 -6.23 -2.12
CA LEU A 479 -3.73 -6.84 -0.83
C LEU A 479 -5.24 -7.01 -0.61
N ALA A 480 -5.61 -7.86 0.36
CA ALA A 480 -6.95 -7.89 0.93
C ALA A 480 -6.97 -7.13 2.26
N TYR A 481 -7.68 -6.01 2.30
CA TYR A 481 -7.83 -5.19 3.50
C TYR A 481 -9.01 -5.71 4.31
N ARG A 482 -8.79 -6.04 5.59
CA ARG A 482 -9.82 -6.53 6.52
C ARG A 482 -9.99 -5.52 7.66
N PRO A 483 -11.22 -5.13 8.02
CA PRO A 483 -11.40 -4.14 9.08
C PRO A 483 -10.99 -4.73 10.44
N SER A 484 -10.36 -3.91 11.29
CA SER A 484 -9.93 -4.32 12.64
C SER A 484 -11.11 -4.63 13.56
N GLU A 485 -12.23 -3.94 13.34
CA GLU A 485 -13.47 -4.11 14.06
C GLU A 485 -14.62 -4.42 13.11
N GLU A 486 -15.68 -5.04 13.63
CA GLU A 486 -16.87 -5.36 12.86
C GLU A 486 -17.56 -4.08 12.36
N LYS A 487 -17.69 -3.95 11.03
CA LYS A 487 -18.28 -2.77 10.38
C LYS A 487 -19.65 -3.12 9.80
N LEU A 488 -20.71 -2.69 10.49
CA LEU A 488 -22.10 -2.82 10.02
C LEU A 488 -22.39 -1.88 8.84
N LEU A 489 -23.01 -2.44 7.81
CA LEU A 489 -23.58 -1.77 6.65
C LEU A 489 -25.10 -2.01 6.68
N PRO A 490 -25.92 -1.02 7.09
CA PRO A 490 -27.37 -1.19 7.18
C PRO A 490 -28.02 -1.53 5.83
N ALA A 491 -29.15 -2.24 5.87
CA ALA A 491 -29.97 -2.49 4.69
C ALA A 491 -30.32 -1.17 3.97
N GLY A 492 -30.17 -1.14 2.65
CA GLY A 492 -30.32 0.04 1.80
C GLY A 492 -29.03 0.82 1.56
N THR A 493 -27.91 0.46 2.22
CA THR A 493 -26.60 1.04 1.92
C THR A 493 -26.20 0.75 0.48
N VAL A 494 -25.63 1.74 -0.21
CA VAL A 494 -25.00 1.58 -1.53
C VAL A 494 -23.50 1.71 -1.36
N LEU A 495 -22.74 0.78 -1.96
CA LEU A 495 -21.29 0.86 -1.99
C LEU A 495 -20.87 1.54 -3.29
N SER A 496 -20.17 2.67 -3.20
CA SER A 496 -19.65 3.42 -4.34
C SER A 496 -18.15 3.18 -4.45
N ALA A 497 -17.72 2.59 -5.56
CA ALA A 497 -16.32 2.28 -5.83
C ALA A 497 -15.74 3.27 -6.84
N GLU A 498 -14.51 3.72 -6.63
CA GLU A 498 -13.79 4.61 -7.54
C GLU A 498 -12.39 4.07 -7.85
N THR A 499 -11.93 4.28 -9.08
CA THR A 499 -10.54 4.05 -9.50
C THR A 499 -10.06 5.21 -10.32
N ILE A 500 -8.87 5.71 -9.98
CA ILE A 500 -8.15 6.69 -10.79
C ILE A 500 -7.04 5.96 -11.53
N TYR A 501 -6.95 6.17 -12.83
CA TYR A 501 -5.91 5.63 -13.69
C TYR A 501 -4.94 6.72 -14.15
N ASP A 502 -3.66 6.37 -14.30
CA ASP A 502 -2.62 7.18 -14.93
C ASP A 502 -2.13 6.49 -16.22
N ASN A 503 -2.66 6.95 -17.35
CA ASN A 503 -2.24 6.52 -18.69
C ASN A 503 -1.30 7.55 -19.34
N SER A 504 -0.45 8.21 -18.54
CA SER A 504 0.58 9.12 -19.04
C SER A 504 1.96 8.46 -19.08
N ALA A 505 2.91 9.14 -19.74
CA ALA A 505 4.33 8.78 -19.69
C ALA A 505 4.99 9.04 -18.31
N SER A 506 4.29 9.68 -17.38
CA SER A 506 4.78 9.92 -16.01
C SER A 506 4.59 8.70 -15.11
N ASN A 507 3.69 7.78 -15.47
CA ASN A 507 3.52 6.50 -14.76
C ASN A 507 4.68 5.54 -15.13
N PRO A 508 5.57 5.18 -14.19
CA PRO A 508 6.71 4.31 -14.47
C PRO A 508 6.32 2.87 -14.83
N PHE A 509 5.08 2.47 -14.55
CA PHE A 509 4.54 1.15 -14.87
C PHE A 509 3.76 1.14 -16.20
N ASN A 510 3.55 2.29 -16.84
CA ASN A 510 2.79 2.36 -18.09
C ASN A 510 3.67 1.94 -19.29
N PRO A 511 3.38 0.81 -19.96
CA PRO A 511 4.21 0.35 -21.07
C PRO A 511 3.95 1.13 -22.37
N GLU A 512 2.75 1.68 -22.56
CA GLU A 512 2.26 2.24 -23.83
C GLU A 512 1.34 3.45 -23.57
N PRO A 513 1.87 4.64 -23.25
CA PRO A 513 1.07 5.82 -22.89
C PRO A 513 0.33 6.48 -24.07
N ASP A 514 0.76 6.20 -25.30
CA ASP A 514 0.19 6.79 -26.53
C ASP A 514 -1.06 6.05 -27.04
N LEU A 515 -1.47 4.97 -26.38
CA LEU A 515 -2.61 4.16 -26.77
C LEU A 515 -3.81 4.39 -25.85
N THR A 516 -5.01 4.34 -26.45
CA THR A 516 -6.23 4.07 -25.67
C THR A 516 -6.17 2.65 -25.13
N VAL A 517 -6.61 2.47 -23.89
CA VAL A 517 -6.58 1.17 -23.21
C VAL A 517 -8.00 0.73 -22.92
N ASP A 518 -8.33 -0.48 -23.36
CA ASP A 518 -9.63 -1.12 -23.13
C ASP A 518 -9.59 -2.08 -21.94
N ALA A 519 -10.78 -2.43 -21.44
CA ALA A 519 -10.96 -3.51 -20.46
C ALA A 519 -10.34 -4.83 -20.95
N GLY A 520 -9.70 -5.57 -20.05
CA GLY A 520 -9.25 -6.94 -20.33
C GLY A 520 -8.24 -7.47 -19.31
N TYR A 521 -7.96 -8.77 -19.36
CA TYR A 521 -7.20 -9.49 -18.32
C TYR A 521 -5.68 -9.52 -18.53
N SER A 522 -5.19 -9.07 -19.67
CA SER A 522 -3.74 -8.97 -19.91
C SER A 522 -3.15 -7.73 -19.23
N ASP A 523 -1.88 -7.78 -18.83
CA ASP A 523 -1.14 -6.62 -18.29
C ASP A 523 -1.07 -5.42 -19.26
N ARG A 524 -1.45 -5.58 -20.53
CA ARG A 524 -1.52 -4.49 -21.52
C ARG A 524 -2.87 -3.78 -21.51
N SER A 525 -3.92 -4.51 -21.15
CA SER A 525 -5.28 -4.03 -20.93
C SER A 525 -5.42 -3.52 -19.50
N GLU A 526 -6.60 -3.05 -19.12
CA GLU A 526 -6.86 -2.57 -17.76
C GLU A 526 -8.13 -3.19 -17.17
N MET A 527 -8.28 -3.16 -15.85
CA MET A 527 -9.46 -3.67 -15.15
C MET A 527 -9.94 -2.67 -14.11
N PHE A 528 -11.24 -2.38 -14.15
CA PHE A 528 -11.96 -1.81 -13.02
C PHE A 528 -12.56 -2.98 -12.26
N SER A 529 -11.94 -3.42 -11.16
CA SER A 529 -12.48 -4.53 -10.36
C SER A 529 -12.34 -4.23 -8.87
N HIS A 530 -13.47 -4.20 -8.18
CA HIS A 530 -13.56 -4.01 -6.73
C HIS A 530 -14.27 -5.21 -6.13
N PHE A 531 -13.54 -6.04 -5.37
CA PHE A 531 -14.13 -7.17 -4.65
C PHE A 531 -14.38 -6.79 -3.20
N ILE A 532 -15.66 -6.59 -2.85
CA ILE A 532 -16.09 -6.20 -1.52
C ILE A 532 -16.80 -7.40 -0.88
N ARG A 533 -16.16 -8.04 0.09
CA ARG A 533 -16.75 -9.16 0.80
C ARG A 533 -17.60 -8.66 1.96
N ILE A 534 -18.84 -9.13 2.02
CA ILE A 534 -19.78 -8.84 3.09
C ILE A 534 -20.31 -10.14 3.71
N ALA A 535 -20.56 -10.13 5.01
CA ALA A 535 -21.30 -11.18 5.70
C ALA A 535 -22.77 -10.78 5.81
N VAL A 536 -23.69 -11.64 5.39
CA VAL A 536 -25.14 -11.41 5.48
C VAL A 536 -25.83 -12.51 6.31
N PRO A 537 -26.91 -12.23 7.04
CA PRO A 537 -27.61 -13.25 7.82
C PRO A 537 -28.14 -14.39 6.94
N ILE A 538 -27.88 -15.64 7.34
CA ILE A 538 -28.49 -16.80 6.71
C ILE A 538 -29.94 -16.90 7.15
N THR A 539 -30.86 -16.62 6.22
CA THR A 539 -32.31 -16.78 6.44
C THR A 539 -32.74 -18.23 6.24
N ASP A 540 -33.89 -18.63 6.79
CA ASP A 540 -34.41 -20.00 6.70
C ASP A 540 -34.64 -20.52 5.26
N ALA A 541 -34.65 -19.63 4.25
CA ALA A 541 -34.73 -20.00 2.85
C ALA A 541 -33.41 -20.59 2.30
N VAL A 542 -32.26 -20.17 2.86
CA VAL A 542 -30.91 -20.64 2.48
C VAL A 542 -30.49 -21.88 3.27
N ARG A 543 -31.14 -22.16 4.41
CA ARG A 543 -30.88 -23.33 5.27
C ARG A 543 -31.33 -24.68 4.71
N ARG A 544 -31.97 -24.73 3.54
CA ARG A 544 -32.43 -26.01 2.98
C ARG A 544 -31.27 -26.75 2.33
N PRO A 545 -30.99 -28.00 2.76
CA PRO A 545 -29.87 -28.79 2.29
C PRO A 545 -30.00 -29.19 0.82
#